data_AF-A0A2E9TF38-F1
#
_entry.id   AF-A0A2E9TF38-F1
#
_cell.length_a   1.000
_cell.length_b   1.000
_cell.length_c   1.000
_cell.angle_alpha   90.00
_cell.angle_beta   90.00
_cell.angle_gamma   90.00
#
_symmetry.space_group_name_H-M   'P 1'
#
loop_
_entity.id
_entity.type
_entity.pdbx_description
1 polymer ?
#
loop_
_entity_poly.entity_id
_entity_poly.type
_entity_poly.pdbx_seq_one_letter_code
_entity_poly.pdbx_strand_id
1 'polypeptide(L)'
;MSPRRAQHDIDGKPDQESANFEDVFSRLEETVRKLETGPLSLDDSTRLFEEGMGLAKRCNELLSATELKVTRLQSAFAEQMRFVPDDPDDGEDPDSDDDHDH
;
A
#
# COMPACT_ATOMS: atom_id res chain seq x y z
N MET A 1 0.50 -13.11 -37.62
CA MET A 1 1.12 -12.31 -36.54
C MET A 1 -0.02 -11.61 -35.83
N SER A 2 -0.41 -12.10 -34.66
CA SER A 2 -1.57 -11.61 -33.88
C SER A 2 -1.05 -10.98 -32.57
N PRO A 3 -1.74 -9.96 -32.02
CA PRO A 3 -1.11 -8.95 -31.18
C PRO A 3 -0.79 -9.47 -29.77
N ARG A 4 0.40 -9.15 -29.27
CA ARG A 4 0.75 -9.38 -27.86
C ARG A 4 0.08 -8.31 -27.00
N ARG A 5 -0.81 -8.80 -26.11
CA ARG A 5 -1.23 -8.24 -24.81
C ARG A 5 -0.82 -6.78 -24.60
N ALA A 6 -1.77 -5.88 -24.85
CA ALA A 6 -1.74 -4.57 -24.24
C ALA A 6 -1.79 -4.76 -22.71
N GLN A 7 -0.97 -3.92 -22.09
CA GLN A 7 -0.72 -3.71 -20.68
C GLN A 7 -1.88 -4.06 -19.74
N HIS A 8 -1.51 -4.65 -18.61
CA HIS A 8 -2.36 -4.81 -17.43
C HIS A 8 -2.67 -3.40 -16.89
N ASP A 9 -3.74 -2.79 -17.36
CA ASP A 9 -4.33 -1.61 -16.75
C ASP A 9 -5.03 -2.09 -15.46
N ILE A 10 -4.28 -2.17 -14.37
CA ILE A 10 -4.86 -2.32 -13.03
C ILE A 10 -5.56 -1.00 -12.68
N ASP A 11 -6.89 -1.05 -12.64
CA ASP A 11 -7.78 0.02 -12.21
C ASP A 11 -7.25 0.80 -10.99
N GLY A 12 -7.17 2.12 -11.13
CA GLY A 12 -6.89 3.01 -10.02
C GLY A 12 -6.99 4.47 -10.44
N LYS A 13 -8.17 5.10 -10.28
CA LYS A 13 -8.24 6.56 -10.19
C LYS A 13 -7.18 7.02 -9.18
N PRO A 14 -6.46 8.14 -9.40
CA PRO A 14 -5.55 8.66 -8.39
C PRO A 14 -6.35 8.80 -7.10
N ASP A 15 -5.95 8.05 -6.07
CA ASP A 15 -6.61 8.10 -4.77
C ASP A 15 -6.50 9.57 -4.34
N GLN A 16 -7.60 10.22 -3.96
CA GLN A 16 -7.57 11.64 -3.59
C GLN A 16 -6.53 11.91 -2.48
N GLU A 17 -6.24 10.88 -1.68
CA GLU A 17 -5.16 10.86 -0.69
C GLU A 17 -3.76 10.95 -1.30
N SER A 18 -3.51 10.34 -2.46
CA SER A 18 -2.24 10.43 -3.19
C SER A 18 -2.01 11.83 -3.76
N ALA A 19 -3.04 12.46 -4.33
CA ALA A 19 -2.97 13.86 -4.74
C ALA A 19 -2.66 14.79 -3.54
N ASN A 20 -3.30 14.53 -2.39
CA ASN A 20 -3.08 15.28 -1.17
C ASN A 20 -1.67 15.09 -0.58
N PHE A 21 -1.07 13.90 -0.72
CA PHE A 21 0.31 13.64 -0.28
C PHE A 21 1.32 14.40 -1.13
N GLU A 22 1.23 14.27 -2.46
CA GLU A 22 2.16 14.94 -3.40
C GLU A 22 2.13 16.46 -3.22
N ASP A 23 0.95 17.05 -3.01
CA ASP A 23 0.79 18.48 -2.75
C ASP A 23 1.49 18.92 -1.44
N VAL A 24 1.27 18.18 -0.34
CA VAL A 24 1.89 18.49 0.96
C VAL A 24 3.41 18.30 0.89
N PHE A 25 3.87 17.24 0.21
CA PHE A 25 5.29 16.96 0.04
C PHE A 25 5.98 18.01 -0.82
N SER A 26 5.39 18.41 -1.95
CA SER A 26 5.93 19.46 -2.83
C SER A 26 6.09 20.79 -2.07
N ARG A 27 5.11 21.15 -1.25
CA ARG A 27 5.15 22.35 -0.42
C ARG A 27 6.21 22.27 0.69
N LEU A 28 6.43 21.08 1.26
CA LEU A 28 7.51 20.86 2.22
C LEU A 28 8.87 21.08 1.55
N GLU A 29 9.09 20.50 0.37
CA GLU A 29 10.34 20.71 -0.36
C GLU A 29 10.56 22.18 -0.71
N GLU A 30 9.51 22.90 -1.11
CA GLU A 30 9.62 24.32 -1.40
C GLU A 30 9.98 25.14 -0.16
N THR A 31 9.44 24.77 1.01
CA THR A 31 9.76 25.37 2.30
C THR A 31 11.22 25.12 2.68
N VAL A 32 11.70 23.87 2.52
CA VAL A 32 13.12 23.52 2.75
C VAL A 32 14.03 24.28 1.80
N ARG A 33 13.71 24.33 0.50
CA ARG A 33 14.48 25.10 -0.48
C ARG A 33 14.58 26.57 -0.09
N LYS A 34 13.49 27.19 0.40
CA LYS A 34 13.49 28.59 0.88
C LYS A 34 14.39 28.77 2.11
N LEU A 35 14.37 27.82 3.05
CA LEU A 35 15.25 27.81 4.22
C LEU A 35 16.74 27.67 3.84
N GLU A 36 17.05 26.94 2.77
CA GLU A 36 18.43 26.68 2.32
C GLU A 36 19.02 27.79 1.44
N THR A 37 18.19 28.50 0.66
CA THR A 37 18.67 29.40 -0.41
C THR A 37 18.81 30.87 -0.02
N GLY A 38 18.16 31.33 1.06
CA GLY A 38 18.01 32.77 1.32
C GLY A 38 18.74 33.29 2.55
N PRO A 39 19.22 34.55 2.54
CA PRO A 39 19.33 35.33 3.76
C PRO A 39 17.92 35.68 4.23
N LEU A 40 17.36 34.84 5.10
CA LEU A 40 16.06 35.05 5.73
C LEU A 40 16.21 35.93 6.97
N SER A 41 15.18 36.73 7.25
CA SER A 41 15.08 37.36 8.57
C SER A 41 14.86 36.28 9.64
N LEU A 42 15.13 36.60 10.91
CA LEU A 42 14.88 35.66 12.00
C LEU A 42 13.40 35.24 12.05
N ASP A 43 12.49 36.21 11.87
CA ASP A 43 11.05 35.99 11.88
C ASP A 43 10.60 35.08 10.72
N ASP A 44 11.11 35.34 9.50
CA ASP A 44 10.80 34.50 8.33
C ASP A 44 11.36 33.08 8.47
N SER A 45 12.57 32.94 9.04
CA SER A 45 13.19 31.64 9.30
C SER A 45 12.37 30.82 10.29
N THR A 46 11.93 31.45 11.38
CA THR A 46 11.07 30.81 12.39
C THR A 46 9.74 30.38 11.78
N ARG A 47 9.09 31.25 11.00
CA ARG A 47 7.80 30.93 10.35
C ARG A 47 7.93 29.77 9.35
N LEU A 48 8.94 29.79 8.49
CA LEU A 48 9.16 28.71 7.52
C LEU A 48 9.53 27.40 8.21
N PHE A 49 10.25 27.45 9.33
CA PHE A 49 10.56 26.27 10.13
C PHE A 49 9.29 25.65 10.74
N GLU A 50 8.40 26.47 11.31
CA GLU A 50 7.11 26.01 11.83
C GLU A 50 6.22 25.41 10.75
N GLU A 51 6.14 26.07 9.58
CA GLU A 51 5.41 25.52 8.42
C GLU A 51 6.02 24.19 7.97
N GLY A 52 7.34 24.10 7.87
CA GLY A 52 8.06 22.88 7.50
C GLY A 52 7.79 21.72 8.47
N MET A 53 7.80 21.97 9.79
CA MET A 53 7.43 20.95 10.78
C MET A 53 5.98 20.48 10.62
N GLY A 54 5.05 21.41 10.38
CA GLY A 54 3.65 21.08 10.16
C GLY A 54 3.42 20.21 8.92
N LEU A 55 4.08 20.56 7.81
CA LEU A 55 4.03 19.80 6.57
C LEU A 55 4.65 18.40 6.73
N ALA A 56 5.83 18.31 7.37
CA ALA A 56 6.48 17.03 7.64
C ALA A 56 5.61 16.10 8.51
N LYS A 57 4.98 16.64 9.55
CA LYS A 57 4.03 15.89 10.39
C LYS A 57 2.87 15.36 9.55
N ARG A 58 2.29 16.19 8.69
CA ARG A 58 1.16 15.80 7.85
C ARG A 58 1.53 14.74 6.80
N CYS A 59 2.72 14.82 6.20
CA CYS A 59 3.23 13.75 5.35
C CYS A 59 3.28 12.42 6.10
N ASN A 60 3.79 12.42 7.34
CA ASN A 60 3.87 11.21 8.15
C ASN A 60 2.48 10.64 8.47
N GLU A 61 1.52 11.49 8.84
CA GLU A 61 0.13 11.07 9.11
C GLU A 61 -0.51 10.39 7.88
N LEU A 62 -0.30 10.95 6.68
CA LEU A 62 -0.81 10.37 5.42
C LEU A 62 -0.18 9.00 5.11
N LEU A 63 1.14 8.87 5.31
CA LEU A 63 1.84 7.60 5.13
C LEU A 63 1.36 6.55 6.12
N SER A 64 1.25 6.89 7.41
CA SER A 64 0.76 5.96 8.44
C SER A 64 -0.68 5.52 8.20
N ALA A 65 -1.56 6.42 7.75
CA ALA A 65 -2.93 6.06 7.38
C ALA A 65 -2.96 5.06 6.22
N THR A 66 -2.11 5.27 5.21
CA THR A 66 -1.99 4.39 4.04
C THR A 66 -1.43 3.03 4.43
N GLU A 67 -0.38 2.98 5.26
CA GLU A 67 0.22 1.74 5.75
C GLU A 67 -0.80 0.91 6.55
N LEU A 68 -1.60 1.55 7.40
CA LEU A 68 -2.68 0.90 8.14
C LEU A 68 -3.76 0.33 7.21
N LYS A 69 -4.15 1.07 6.16
CA LYS A 69 -5.11 0.62 5.14
C LYS A 69 -4.58 -0.62 4.42
N VAL A 70 -3.32 -0.61 3.99
CA VAL A 70 -2.66 -1.76 3.34
C VAL A 70 -2.62 -2.97 4.28
N THR A 71 -2.20 -2.79 5.53
CA THR A 71 -2.12 -3.87 6.52
C THR A 71 -3.48 -4.53 6.76
N ARG A 72 -4.55 -3.72 6.85
CA ARG A 72 -5.92 -4.22 7.00
C ARG A 72 -6.39 -5.01 5.78
N LEU A 73 -6.10 -4.52 4.58
CA LEU A 73 -6.44 -5.20 3.33
C LEU A 73 -5.71 -6.56 3.21
N GLN A 74 -4.42 -6.61 3.54
CA GLN A 74 -3.65 -7.86 3.57
C GLN A 74 -4.22 -8.86 4.58
N SER A 75 -4.57 -8.39 5.78
CA SER A 75 -5.15 -9.24 6.83
C SER A 75 -6.50 -9.83 6.42
N ALA A 76 -7.39 -8.99 5.87
CA ALA A 76 -8.70 -9.43 5.38
C ALA A 76 -8.57 -10.45 4.23
N PHE A 77 -7.63 -10.22 3.31
CA PHE A 77 -7.36 -11.13 2.21
C PHE A 77 -6.81 -12.48 2.68
N ALA A 78 -5.90 -12.48 3.66
CA ALA A 78 -5.37 -13.70 4.26
C ALA A 78 -6.46 -14.52 4.98
N GLU A 79 -7.36 -13.85 5.70
CA GLU A 79 -8.52 -14.51 6.34
C GLU A 79 -9.43 -15.14 5.29
N GLN A 80 -9.70 -14.46 4.18
CA GLN A 80 -10.51 -14.99 3.09
C GLN A 80 -9.88 -16.23 2.42
N MET A 81 -8.56 -16.27 2.25
CA MET A 81 -7.87 -17.44 1.68
C MET A 81 -7.82 -18.65 2.63
N ARG A 82 -7.91 -18.44 3.95
CA ARG A 82 -7.91 -19.53 4.94
C ARG A 82 -9.14 -20.44 4.85
N PHE A 83 -10.19 -20.02 4.14
CA PHE A 83 -11.42 -20.78 3.93
C PHE A 83 -11.43 -21.68 2.69
N VAL A 84 -10.31 -21.84 1.98
CA VAL A 84 -10.18 -22.98 1.04
C VAL A 84 -9.95 -24.22 1.91
N PRO A 85 -10.93 -25.14 2.05
CA PRO A 85 -10.68 -26.39 2.75
C PRO A 85 -9.56 -27.09 2.00
N ASP A 86 -8.50 -27.45 2.71
CA ASP A 86 -7.61 -28.52 2.25
C ASP A 86 -8.52 -29.75 2.25
N ASP A 87 -9.12 -30.07 1.10
CA ASP A 87 -9.83 -31.34 0.93
C ASP A 87 -8.77 -32.41 1.19
N PRO A 88 -8.84 -33.17 2.30
CA PRO A 88 -8.08 -34.40 2.34
C PRO A 88 -8.68 -35.24 1.22
N ASP A 89 -7.87 -35.46 0.18
CA ASP A 89 -8.09 -36.51 -0.79
C ASP A 89 -8.20 -37.82 0.00
N ASP A 90 -9.42 -38.15 0.46
CA ASP A 90 -9.83 -39.45 0.98
C ASP A 90 -9.84 -40.42 -0.21
N GLY A 91 -8.66 -40.64 -0.79
CA GLY A 91 -8.34 -41.77 -1.63
C GLY A 91 -8.09 -42.99 -0.76
N GLU A 92 -9.05 -43.31 0.11
CA GLU A 92 -9.11 -44.59 0.80
C GLU A 92 -9.92 -45.52 -0.09
N ASP A 93 -9.26 -46.23 -1.02
CA ASP A 93 -9.88 -47.33 -1.79
C ASP A 93 -10.23 -48.46 -0.82
N PRO A 94 -11.51 -48.71 -0.47
CA PRO A 94 -11.87 -49.70 0.55
C PRO A 94 -11.89 -51.14 0.03
N ASP A 95 -11.65 -51.37 -1.27
CA ASP A 95 -11.96 -52.63 -1.94
C ASP A 95 -10.73 -53.26 -2.62
N SER A 96 -9.66 -53.51 -1.85
CA SER A 96 -8.63 -54.49 -2.23
C SER A 96 -8.57 -55.65 -1.23
N ASP A 97 -9.72 -56.26 -0.97
CA ASP A 97 -9.82 -57.64 -0.47
C ASP A 97 -11.19 -58.23 -0.86
N ASP A 98 -11.33 -58.75 -2.08
CA ASP A 98 -12.11 -59.98 -2.34
C ASP A 98 -11.79 -60.55 -3.75
N ASP A 99 -10.92 -61.57 -3.80
CA ASP A 99 -11.25 -62.77 -4.57
C ASP A 99 -10.52 -63.95 -3.92
N HIS A 100 -11.27 -64.60 -3.04
CA HIS A 100 -11.04 -65.91 -2.50
C HIS A 100 -11.29 -66.96 -3.60
N ASP A 101 -10.26 -67.62 -4.14
CA ASP A 101 -10.43 -69.00 -4.61
C ASP A 101 -9.14 -69.83 -4.49
N HIS A 102 -9.39 -71.13 -4.30
CA HIS A 102 -8.62 -72.21 -3.67
C HIS A 102 -7.20 -72.52 -4.18
#